data_AF-A0A3B1A713-F1
#
_entry.id   AF-A0A3B1A713-F1
#
_cell.length_a   1.000
_cell.length_b   1.000
_cell.length_c   1.000
_cell.angle_alpha   90.00
_cell.angle_beta   90.00
_cell.angle_gamma   90.00
#
_symmetry.space_group_name_H-M   'P 1'
#
loop_
_entity.id
_entity.type
_entity.pdbx_description
1 polymer ?
#
loop_
_entity_poly.entity_id
_entity_poly.type
_entity_poly.pdbx_seq_one_letter_code
_entity_poly.pdbx_strand_id
1 'polypeptide(L)'
;MSRLSFKPGSSTAYRTGDWATQLPVYKNKWPPCGQTCPASEDIQAWLALLSDADSSLVQDEAAWRKITERNPLPAVMGRICYHPCELGCNRMHLDSSVNIHSVERYLGDLALEHGWQHQVLTEDTQTQPVAIIGAGPAGLSCAFQLARRGYPVTIFDAQSAAGGTVRNGIPDYRLPKDVLQQEIDRILALGIKLKLDTRIGVQRSAESVQQEFAAIFVAIGEQQPRLYTGGDQSQHSVFAGVDFLRRVNQGESIKLPRQVAVIGGGNTAIDAARCARRMGAEVTVVCPQEPHGSQHGYPSAEMPASHEEVLQAEAEGVLLRYRLAVSRLVRSGEHLSGLEIARINQLHNRHGEFAPLLFEGTEEFLPAGLAIFAIGQNADWQGLESLRDSEESNILIGGDAAGKPRFAATAVGSGYQAAMSIIADLTGSPPCFEQHEKAEVLPRDLNMSYYPRLERQEGGVIAEVLSDFDEINLGLDDAAAMSEAERCLSCGVCFQCDNCWHFCPDAAVIKDRTGYKVDEEFCKGCGICAQECPCGHIDMVPVSL
;
A
#
# COMPACT_ATOMS: atom_id res chain seq x y z
N MET A 1 -41.34 -38.58 41.05
CA MET A 1 -40.78 -38.97 39.74
C MET A 1 -41.91 -38.91 38.72
N SER A 2 -42.13 -37.76 38.08
CA SER A 2 -43.10 -37.67 36.99
C SER A 2 -42.51 -38.37 35.77
N ARG A 3 -43.29 -39.28 35.17
CA ARG A 3 -42.93 -39.96 33.93
C ARG A 3 -43.00 -38.93 32.81
N LEU A 4 -41.85 -38.58 32.24
CA LEU A 4 -41.75 -37.81 31.01
C LEU A 4 -42.45 -38.61 29.89
N SER A 5 -43.64 -38.19 29.48
CA SER A 5 -44.44 -38.81 28.42
C SER A 5 -44.18 -38.11 27.09
N PHE A 6 -43.02 -38.32 26.48
CA PHE A 6 -42.73 -37.77 25.16
C PHE A 6 -42.66 -38.88 24.11
N LYS A 7 -43.25 -38.60 22.95
CA LYS A 7 -43.13 -39.48 21.78
C LYS A 7 -41.71 -39.33 21.22
N PRO A 8 -41.03 -40.42 20.85
CA PRO A 8 -39.79 -40.33 20.08
C PRO A 8 -40.01 -39.45 18.84
N GLY A 9 -39.16 -38.43 18.65
CA GLY A 9 -39.29 -37.46 17.56
C GLY A 9 -40.08 -36.17 17.88
N SER A 10 -40.48 -35.92 19.13
CA SER A 10 -41.16 -34.67 19.53
C SER A 10 -40.23 -33.63 20.19
N SER A 11 -38.99 -33.48 19.71
CA SER A 11 -37.97 -32.58 20.30
C SER A 11 -38.33 -31.08 20.23
N THR A 12 -39.32 -30.69 19.43
CA THR A 12 -39.80 -29.30 19.34
C THR A 12 -40.61 -28.82 20.56
N ALA A 13 -40.94 -29.72 21.51
CA ALA A 13 -41.68 -29.35 22.71
C ALA A 13 -40.85 -28.56 23.74
N TYR A 14 -39.52 -28.59 23.63
CA TYR A 14 -38.59 -27.95 24.57
C TYR A 14 -37.89 -26.77 23.92
N ARG A 15 -38.42 -25.57 24.15
CA ARG A 15 -37.81 -24.30 23.74
C ARG A 15 -36.67 -23.97 24.69
N THR A 16 -35.47 -24.45 24.39
CA THR A 16 -34.26 -24.23 25.20
C THR A 16 -33.70 -22.82 25.09
N GLY A 17 -34.27 -21.97 24.23
CA GLY A 17 -33.94 -20.55 24.06
C GLY A 17 -34.06 -19.74 25.35
N ASP A 18 -35.08 -20.02 26.16
CA ASP A 18 -35.34 -19.30 27.42
C ASP A 18 -34.21 -19.44 28.46
N TRP A 19 -33.24 -20.34 28.24
CA TRP A 19 -32.08 -20.55 29.11
C TRP A 19 -30.86 -19.73 28.71
N ALA A 20 -30.88 -19.10 27.53
CA ALA A 20 -29.74 -18.39 26.98
C ALA A 20 -29.46 -17.09 27.76
N THR A 21 -28.23 -16.93 28.22
CA THR A 21 -27.71 -15.63 28.72
C THR A 21 -27.02 -14.83 27.61
N GLN A 22 -26.73 -15.48 26.49
CA GLN A 22 -26.08 -14.92 25.30
C GLN A 22 -26.52 -15.72 24.06
N LEU A 23 -26.51 -15.10 22.89
CA LEU A 23 -26.85 -15.72 21.62
C LEU A 23 -25.71 -15.55 20.60
N PRO A 24 -25.47 -16.54 19.73
CA PRO A 24 -24.53 -16.40 18.63
C PRO A 24 -25.09 -15.46 17.56
N VAL A 25 -24.27 -14.52 17.11
CA VAL A 25 -24.57 -13.56 16.04
C VAL A 25 -23.53 -13.72 14.94
N TYR A 26 -23.99 -14.09 13.74
CA TYR A 26 -23.18 -14.14 12.54
C TYR A 26 -22.89 -12.72 12.06
N LYS A 27 -21.61 -12.35 11.96
CA LYS A 27 -21.21 -10.99 11.67
C LYS A 27 -19.96 -10.96 10.81
N ASN A 28 -20.08 -10.37 9.62
CA ASN A 28 -18.91 -10.08 8.79
C ASN A 28 -18.07 -9.00 9.49
N LYS A 29 -16.78 -9.29 9.67
CA LYS A 29 -15.81 -8.39 10.30
C LYS A 29 -14.76 -8.02 9.28
N TRP A 30 -14.24 -6.79 9.35
CA TRP A 30 -13.19 -6.37 8.43
C TRP A 30 -11.89 -7.13 8.76
N PRO A 31 -11.29 -7.88 7.82
CA PRO A 31 -10.06 -8.62 8.07
C PRO A 31 -8.89 -7.70 8.44
N PRO A 32 -7.92 -8.14 9.26
CA PRO A 32 -6.82 -7.28 9.70
C PRO A 32 -5.90 -6.84 8.54
N CYS A 33 -5.75 -7.65 7.49
CA CYS A 33 -5.03 -7.26 6.28
C CYS A 33 -5.70 -6.08 5.55
N GLY A 34 -7.04 -6.09 5.44
CA GLY A 34 -7.80 -4.97 4.87
C GLY A 34 -7.82 -3.72 5.76
N GLN A 35 -7.71 -3.89 7.08
CA GLN A 35 -7.57 -2.78 8.04
C GLN A 35 -6.22 -2.07 7.93
N THR A 36 -5.16 -2.82 7.65
CA THR A 36 -3.78 -2.32 7.57
C THR A 36 -3.38 -1.87 6.16
N CYS A 37 -4.13 -2.30 5.13
CA CYS A 37 -3.96 -1.83 3.77
C CYS A 37 -4.34 -0.33 3.64
N PRO A 38 -3.41 0.57 3.27
CA PRO A 38 -3.72 1.99 3.11
C PRO A 38 -4.71 2.28 1.98
N ALA A 39 -4.76 1.41 0.95
CA ALA A 39 -5.77 1.48 -0.11
C ALA A 39 -7.14 0.92 0.34
N SER A 40 -7.22 0.29 1.51
CA SER A 40 -8.42 -0.35 2.07
C SER A 40 -9.02 -1.41 1.14
N GLU A 41 -8.16 -2.20 0.49
CA GLU A 41 -8.57 -3.35 -0.32
C GLU A 41 -9.22 -4.46 0.50
N ASP A 42 -10.18 -5.15 -0.10
CA ASP A 42 -10.80 -6.35 0.45
C ASP A 42 -9.96 -7.59 0.13
N ILE A 43 -8.82 -7.69 0.80
CA ILE A 43 -7.80 -8.72 0.56
C ILE A 43 -8.34 -10.12 0.75
N GLN A 44 -9.19 -10.31 1.76
CA GLN A 44 -9.78 -11.62 2.00
C GLN A 44 -10.69 -12.04 0.84
N ALA A 45 -11.52 -11.12 0.32
CA ALA A 45 -12.45 -11.45 -0.75
C ALA A 45 -11.73 -11.82 -2.06
N TRP A 46 -10.73 -11.04 -2.48
CA TRP A 46 -10.03 -11.36 -3.72
C TRP A 46 -9.12 -12.59 -3.61
N LEU A 47 -8.55 -12.87 -2.42
CA LEU A 47 -7.86 -14.16 -2.18
C LEU A 47 -8.83 -15.34 -2.20
N ALA A 48 -10.04 -15.18 -1.67
CA ALA A 48 -11.06 -16.22 -1.68
C ALA A 48 -11.59 -16.52 -3.09
N LEU A 49 -11.66 -15.52 -3.96
CA LEU A 49 -11.97 -15.73 -5.38
C LEU A 49 -10.86 -16.49 -6.11
N LEU A 50 -9.60 -16.31 -5.70
CA LEU A 50 -8.47 -16.99 -6.31
C LEU A 50 -8.27 -18.43 -5.82
N SER A 51 -8.64 -18.73 -4.56
CA SER A 51 -8.42 -20.04 -3.94
C SER A 51 -9.52 -21.08 -4.22
N ASP A 52 -10.49 -20.79 -5.08
CA ASP A 52 -11.54 -21.73 -5.44
C ASP A 52 -11.01 -22.85 -6.34
N ALA A 53 -11.42 -24.10 -6.06
CA ALA A 53 -10.89 -25.31 -6.67
C ALA A 53 -11.16 -25.44 -8.19
N ASP A 54 -12.08 -24.61 -8.70
CA ASP A 54 -12.37 -24.42 -10.12
C ASP A 54 -11.68 -23.14 -10.66
N SER A 55 -10.40 -22.95 -10.33
CA SER A 55 -9.59 -21.83 -10.83
C SER A 55 -9.65 -21.78 -12.37
N SER A 56 -10.00 -20.60 -12.87
CA SER A 56 -10.15 -20.30 -14.28
C SER A 56 -9.86 -18.83 -14.49
N LEU A 57 -9.51 -18.45 -15.72
CA LEU A 57 -9.32 -17.04 -16.09
C LEU A 57 -10.51 -16.14 -15.71
N VAL A 58 -11.72 -16.70 -15.61
CA VAL A 58 -12.91 -15.96 -15.17
C VAL A 58 -12.85 -15.64 -13.67
N GLN A 59 -12.40 -16.58 -12.85
CA GLN A 59 -12.21 -16.36 -11.41
C GLN A 59 -11.04 -15.41 -11.15
N ASP A 60 -9.94 -15.56 -11.90
CA ASP A 60 -8.79 -14.67 -11.80
C ASP A 60 -9.19 -13.23 -12.18
N GLU A 61 -9.98 -13.07 -13.24
CA GLU A 61 -10.53 -11.77 -13.63
C GLU A 61 -11.45 -11.20 -12.55
N ALA A 62 -12.27 -12.03 -11.90
CA ALA A 62 -13.12 -11.61 -10.78
C ALA A 62 -12.29 -11.15 -9.57
N ALA A 63 -11.22 -11.87 -9.22
CA ALA A 63 -10.28 -11.51 -8.16
C ALA A 63 -9.58 -10.18 -8.47
N TRP A 64 -9.07 -10.01 -9.70
CA TRP A 64 -8.50 -8.74 -10.16
C TRP A 64 -9.53 -7.60 -10.10
N ARG A 65 -10.76 -7.82 -10.58
CA ARG A 65 -11.83 -6.82 -10.51
C ARG A 65 -12.10 -6.40 -9.06
N LYS A 66 -12.09 -7.34 -8.13
CA LYS A 66 -12.25 -7.10 -6.70
C LYS A 66 -11.12 -6.25 -6.12
N ILE A 67 -9.86 -6.45 -6.54
CA ILE A 67 -8.75 -5.54 -6.19
C ILE A 67 -9.02 -4.12 -6.73
N THR A 68 -9.42 -4.02 -8.00
CA THR A 68 -9.64 -2.72 -8.66
C THR A 68 -10.88 -1.96 -8.20
N GLU A 69 -11.70 -2.51 -7.31
CA GLU A 69 -12.68 -1.71 -6.57
C GLU A 69 -11.98 -0.59 -5.77
N ARG A 70 -10.75 -0.83 -5.31
CA ARG A 70 -9.97 0.09 -4.47
C ARG A 70 -8.67 0.54 -5.11
N ASN A 71 -7.89 -0.40 -5.66
CA ASN A 71 -6.58 -0.12 -6.23
C ASN A 71 -6.57 -0.30 -7.75
N PRO A 72 -6.45 0.78 -8.55
CA PRO A 72 -6.42 0.67 -10.01
C PRO A 72 -5.04 0.30 -10.59
N LEU A 73 -4.03 0.10 -9.73
CA LEU A 73 -2.64 -0.16 -10.12
C LEU A 73 -2.09 -1.45 -9.47
N PRO A 74 -2.78 -2.62 -9.56
CA PRO A 74 -2.32 -3.85 -8.91
C PRO A 74 -0.96 -4.33 -9.39
N ALA A 75 -0.64 -4.23 -10.69
CA ALA A 75 0.66 -4.67 -11.21
C ALA A 75 1.81 -3.79 -10.66
N VAL A 76 1.57 -2.48 -10.52
CA VAL A 76 2.52 -1.56 -9.90
C VAL A 76 2.60 -1.80 -8.39
N MET A 77 1.46 -1.86 -7.66
CA MET A 77 1.47 -1.99 -6.20
C MET A 77 2.07 -3.33 -5.76
N GLY A 78 1.79 -4.42 -6.46
CA GLY A 78 2.41 -5.72 -6.20
C GLY A 78 3.94 -5.73 -6.37
N ARG A 79 4.53 -4.71 -7.00
CA ARG A 79 6.01 -4.56 -7.11
C ARG A 79 6.61 -3.61 -6.08
N ILE A 80 5.92 -2.52 -5.75
CA ILE A 80 6.51 -1.39 -5.00
C ILE A 80 5.90 -1.17 -3.62
N CYS A 81 4.79 -1.84 -3.30
CA CYS A 81 4.14 -1.71 -2.00
C CYS A 81 5.04 -2.28 -0.91
N TYR A 82 4.97 -1.68 0.27
CA TYR A 82 5.67 -2.15 1.48
C TYR A 82 4.82 -3.16 2.28
N HIS A 83 3.74 -3.65 1.66
CA HIS A 83 2.88 -4.75 2.12
C HIS A 83 2.56 -4.72 3.65
N PRO A 84 2.04 -3.60 4.20
CA PRO A 84 1.64 -3.52 5.61
C PRO A 84 0.53 -4.52 5.96
N CYS A 85 -0.27 -4.90 4.96
CA CYS A 85 -1.27 -5.95 5.04
C CYS A 85 -0.70 -7.30 5.51
N GLU A 86 0.56 -7.60 5.18
CA GLU A 86 1.23 -8.84 5.58
C GLU A 86 1.72 -8.76 7.04
N LEU A 87 2.12 -7.58 7.51
CA LEU A 87 2.53 -7.34 8.90
C LEU A 87 1.36 -7.51 9.88
N GLY A 88 0.13 -7.20 9.44
CA GLY A 88 -1.10 -7.41 10.21
C GLY A 88 -1.75 -8.78 10.01
N CYS A 89 -1.16 -9.68 9.22
CA CYS A 89 -1.80 -10.95 8.86
C CYS A 89 -1.83 -11.93 10.05
N ASN A 90 -3.02 -12.33 10.50
CA ASN A 90 -3.18 -13.30 11.59
C ASN A 90 -2.50 -14.66 11.34
N ARG A 91 -2.21 -15.04 10.08
CA ARG A 91 -1.53 -16.30 9.74
C ARG A 91 -0.10 -16.37 10.28
N MET A 92 0.54 -15.23 10.55
CA MET A 92 1.88 -15.18 11.16
C MET A 92 1.95 -15.90 12.53
N HIS A 93 0.81 -16.11 13.20
CA HIS A 93 0.73 -16.84 14.46
C HIS A 93 0.62 -18.36 14.29
N LEU A 94 0.44 -18.85 13.06
CA LEU A 94 0.36 -20.29 12.72
C LEU A 94 1.66 -20.78 12.05
N ASP A 95 2.07 -20.11 10.98
CA ASP A 95 3.32 -20.37 10.25
C ASP A 95 3.98 -19.05 9.82
N SER A 96 3.50 -18.39 8.77
CA SER A 96 3.97 -17.10 8.26
C SER A 96 2.83 -16.33 7.60
N SER A 97 3.01 -15.04 7.35
CA SER A 97 2.01 -14.23 6.64
C SER A 97 1.75 -14.78 5.23
N VAL A 98 0.55 -14.48 4.71
CA VAL A 98 0.26 -14.67 3.28
C VAL A 98 1.10 -13.66 2.48
N ASN A 99 1.68 -14.08 1.36
CA ASN A 99 2.41 -13.26 0.40
C ASN A 99 1.43 -12.47 -0.49
N ILE A 100 0.68 -11.58 0.16
CA ILE A 100 -0.42 -10.80 -0.42
C ILE A 100 0.06 -9.99 -1.63
N HIS A 101 1.18 -9.27 -1.52
CA HIS A 101 1.63 -8.39 -2.60
C HIS A 101 2.08 -9.17 -3.85
N SER A 102 2.64 -10.38 -3.67
CA SER A 102 3.03 -11.20 -4.82
C SER A 102 1.81 -11.79 -5.55
N VAL A 103 0.74 -12.12 -4.82
CA VAL A 103 -0.54 -12.51 -5.44
C VAL A 103 -1.21 -11.32 -6.14
N GLU A 104 -1.17 -10.14 -5.53
CA GLU A 104 -1.63 -8.89 -6.16
C GLU A 104 -0.87 -8.61 -7.46
N ARG A 105 0.46 -8.77 -7.46
CA ARG A 105 1.29 -8.68 -8.66
C ARG A 105 0.85 -9.67 -9.72
N TYR A 106 0.71 -10.95 -9.36
CA TYR A 106 0.29 -12.01 -10.27
C TYR A 106 -1.02 -11.64 -10.99
N LEU A 107 -2.05 -11.23 -10.23
CA LEU A 107 -3.34 -10.82 -10.79
C LEU A 107 -3.22 -9.55 -11.66
N GLY A 108 -2.34 -8.61 -11.28
CA GLY A 108 -2.05 -7.42 -12.06
C GLY A 108 -1.39 -7.74 -13.40
N ASP A 109 -0.40 -8.64 -13.40
CA ASP A 109 0.35 -9.07 -14.59
C ASP A 109 -0.56 -9.87 -15.54
N LEU A 110 -1.37 -10.78 -15.01
CA LEU A 110 -2.34 -11.56 -15.77
C LEU A 110 -3.39 -10.66 -16.46
N ALA A 111 -3.83 -9.60 -15.77
CA ALA A 111 -4.72 -8.60 -16.35
C ALA A 111 -4.09 -7.84 -17.53
N LEU A 112 -2.78 -7.59 -17.48
CA LEU A 112 -2.03 -6.95 -18.57
C LEU A 112 -1.92 -7.90 -19.76
N GLU A 113 -1.53 -9.15 -19.51
CA GLU A 113 -1.41 -10.19 -20.54
C GLU A 113 -2.73 -10.42 -21.30
N HIS A 114 -3.85 -10.53 -20.57
CA HIS A 114 -5.16 -10.79 -21.17
C HIS A 114 -5.92 -9.52 -21.58
N GLY A 115 -5.35 -8.33 -21.36
CA GLY A 115 -5.98 -7.07 -21.74
C GLY A 115 -7.32 -6.81 -21.03
N TRP A 116 -7.47 -7.26 -19.79
CA TRP A 116 -8.69 -7.02 -19.00
C TRP A 116 -8.95 -5.53 -18.82
N GLN A 117 -10.24 -5.17 -18.84
CA GLN A 117 -10.69 -3.78 -18.82
C GLN A 117 -11.39 -3.45 -17.51
N HIS A 118 -11.19 -2.23 -17.03
CA HIS A 118 -11.84 -1.76 -15.82
C HIS A 118 -13.36 -1.67 -16.00
N GLN A 119 -14.09 -2.03 -14.95
CA GLN A 119 -15.54 -2.02 -14.97
C GLN A 119 -16.07 -0.58 -14.87
N VAL A 120 -16.90 -0.18 -15.83
CA VAL A 120 -17.73 1.02 -15.72
C VAL A 120 -18.94 0.70 -14.85
N LEU A 121 -19.22 1.54 -13.85
CA LEU A 121 -20.28 1.31 -12.85
C LEU A 121 -21.62 1.95 -13.24
N THR A 122 -21.61 2.87 -14.20
CA THR A 122 -22.80 3.51 -14.73
C THR A 122 -22.59 3.92 -16.18
N GLU A 123 -23.62 3.77 -17.00
CA GLU A 123 -23.63 4.27 -18.37
C GLU A 123 -24.01 5.77 -18.42
N ASP A 124 -24.55 6.31 -17.33
CA ASP A 124 -24.97 7.71 -17.26
C ASP A 124 -23.75 8.64 -17.15
N THR A 125 -23.70 9.65 -18.03
CA THR A 125 -22.69 10.72 -17.95
C THR A 125 -23.18 11.82 -17.02
N GLN A 126 -22.40 12.14 -15.98
CA GLN A 126 -22.66 13.26 -15.09
C GLN A 126 -22.33 14.59 -15.77
N THR A 127 -22.98 15.67 -15.34
CA THR A 127 -22.78 17.00 -15.95
C THR A 127 -21.71 17.83 -15.25
N GLN A 128 -21.32 17.45 -14.03
CA GLN A 128 -20.36 18.18 -13.19
C GLN A 128 -18.93 17.73 -13.51
N PRO A 129 -18.10 18.57 -14.19
CA PRO A 129 -16.73 18.20 -14.50
C PRO A 129 -15.82 18.31 -13.27
N VAL A 130 -14.84 17.41 -13.16
CA VAL A 130 -13.86 17.39 -12.06
C VAL A 130 -12.44 17.54 -12.60
N ALA A 131 -11.65 18.42 -11.97
CA ALA A 131 -10.23 18.58 -12.27
C ALA A 131 -9.36 17.86 -11.25
N ILE A 132 -8.29 17.25 -11.73
CA ILE A 132 -7.27 16.60 -10.91
C ILE A 132 -5.93 17.22 -11.28
N ILE A 133 -5.18 17.72 -10.29
CA ILE A 133 -3.89 18.37 -10.47
C ILE A 133 -2.80 17.40 -9.98
N GLY A 134 -2.12 16.75 -10.93
CA GLY A 134 -1.13 15.70 -10.71
C GLY A 134 -1.63 14.33 -11.17
N ALA A 135 -0.86 13.67 -12.03
CA ALA A 135 -1.10 12.34 -12.59
C ALA A 135 -0.24 11.26 -11.90
N GLY A 136 0.06 11.44 -10.61
CA GLY A 136 0.64 10.39 -9.77
C GLY A 136 -0.42 9.38 -9.27
N PRO A 137 -0.03 8.39 -8.43
CA PRO A 137 -0.95 7.35 -7.96
C PRO A 137 -2.24 7.88 -7.31
N ALA A 138 -2.15 8.95 -6.51
CA ALA A 138 -3.34 9.58 -5.91
C ALA A 138 -4.28 10.17 -6.97
N GLY A 139 -3.75 10.95 -7.91
CA GLY A 139 -4.53 11.56 -8.97
C GLY A 139 -5.16 10.52 -9.89
N LEU A 140 -4.40 9.50 -10.30
CA LEU A 140 -4.90 8.38 -11.10
C LEU A 140 -6.00 7.60 -10.38
N SER A 141 -5.84 7.33 -9.08
CA SER A 141 -6.86 6.66 -8.27
C SER A 141 -8.16 7.47 -8.17
N CYS A 142 -8.06 8.77 -7.90
CA CYS A 142 -9.23 9.65 -7.87
C CYS A 142 -9.93 9.70 -9.24
N ALA A 143 -9.15 9.87 -10.32
CA ALA A 143 -9.66 9.94 -11.68
C ALA A 143 -10.40 8.67 -12.09
N PHE A 144 -9.79 7.51 -11.77
CA PHE A 144 -10.35 6.20 -12.00
C PHE A 144 -11.71 6.02 -11.31
N GLN A 145 -11.81 6.35 -10.03
CA GLN A 145 -13.05 6.17 -9.26
C GLN A 145 -14.18 7.08 -9.77
N LEU A 146 -13.85 8.31 -10.15
CA LEU A 146 -14.81 9.28 -10.71
C LEU A 146 -15.26 8.87 -12.11
N ALA A 147 -14.33 8.50 -12.99
CA ALA A 147 -14.63 8.12 -14.37
C ALA A 147 -15.50 6.86 -14.46
N ARG A 148 -15.25 5.86 -13.62
CA ARG A 148 -16.11 4.66 -13.52
C ARG A 148 -17.55 4.98 -13.12
N ARG A 149 -17.79 6.13 -12.48
CA ARG A 149 -19.10 6.60 -12.04
C ARG A 149 -19.67 7.69 -12.96
N GLY A 150 -19.12 7.83 -14.17
CA GLY A 150 -19.66 8.68 -15.23
C GLY A 150 -19.29 10.16 -15.12
N TYR A 151 -18.40 10.57 -14.21
CA TYR A 151 -17.97 11.96 -14.11
C TYR A 151 -16.98 12.34 -15.21
N PRO A 152 -17.13 13.51 -15.86
CA PRO A 152 -16.13 14.04 -16.79
C PRO A 152 -14.88 14.49 -16.03
N VAL A 153 -13.77 13.76 -16.19
CA VAL A 153 -12.52 14.05 -15.48
C VAL A 153 -11.45 14.61 -16.42
N THR A 154 -10.76 15.66 -15.97
CA THR A 154 -9.53 16.15 -16.60
C THR A 154 -8.37 16.14 -15.60
N ILE A 155 -7.28 15.44 -15.95
CA ILE A 155 -6.02 15.45 -15.20
C ILE A 155 -5.07 16.47 -15.85
N PHE A 156 -4.51 17.37 -15.06
CA PHE A 156 -3.43 18.27 -15.43
C PHE A 156 -2.14 17.82 -14.73
N ASP A 157 -1.08 17.55 -15.50
CA ASP A 157 0.24 17.22 -14.93
C ASP A 157 1.30 18.18 -15.48
N ALA A 158 2.25 18.56 -14.63
CA ALA A 158 3.37 19.42 -14.97
C ALA A 158 4.43 18.71 -15.83
N GLN A 159 4.49 17.39 -15.77
CA GLN A 159 5.46 16.54 -16.47
C GLN A 159 4.95 16.12 -17.85
N SER A 160 5.86 15.65 -18.69
CA SER A 160 5.60 15.16 -20.04
C SER A 160 5.06 13.71 -20.08
N ALA A 161 4.91 13.06 -18.93
CA ALA A 161 4.34 11.72 -18.80
C ALA A 161 3.64 11.52 -17.44
N ALA A 162 2.52 10.81 -17.44
CA ALA A 162 1.78 10.45 -16.23
C ALA A 162 2.48 9.35 -15.42
N GLY A 163 2.23 9.29 -14.11
CA GLY A 163 2.83 8.34 -13.17
C GLY A 163 3.58 9.02 -12.03
N GLY A 164 3.88 10.31 -12.12
CA GLY A 164 4.47 11.09 -11.02
C GLY A 164 5.74 10.44 -10.43
N THR A 165 5.81 10.36 -9.10
CA THR A 165 6.98 9.80 -8.39
C THR A 165 7.23 8.34 -8.71
N VAL A 166 6.22 7.51 -8.98
CA VAL A 166 6.46 6.09 -9.31
C VAL A 166 7.14 5.94 -10.67
N ARG A 167 6.87 6.83 -11.63
CA ARG A 167 7.63 6.88 -12.88
C ARG A 167 9.04 7.42 -12.67
N ASN A 168 9.14 8.57 -12.01
CA ASN A 168 10.37 9.36 -12.03
C ASN A 168 11.36 8.96 -10.92
N GLY A 169 10.90 8.35 -9.85
CA GLY A 169 11.71 8.01 -8.68
C GLY A 169 12.07 6.53 -8.59
N ILE A 170 11.20 5.62 -9.03
CA ILE A 170 11.42 4.18 -8.88
C ILE A 170 12.18 3.65 -10.10
N PRO A 171 13.34 2.99 -9.91
CA PRO A 171 14.13 2.41 -11.00
C PRO A 171 13.43 1.27 -11.74
N ASP A 172 13.82 1.04 -13.00
CA ASP A 172 13.22 0.03 -13.88
C ASP A 172 13.37 -1.41 -13.36
N TYR A 173 14.46 -1.73 -12.66
CA TYR A 173 14.66 -3.05 -12.07
C TYR A 173 13.64 -3.40 -10.96
N ARG A 174 12.95 -2.39 -10.39
CA ARG A 174 11.85 -2.56 -9.42
C ARG A 174 10.49 -2.39 -10.08
N LEU A 175 10.37 -1.41 -10.97
CA LEU A 175 9.12 -1.09 -11.64
C LEU A 175 9.40 -0.76 -13.12
N PRO A 176 9.24 -1.75 -14.01
CA PRO A 176 9.33 -1.53 -15.44
C PRO A 176 8.35 -0.44 -15.91
N LYS A 177 8.84 0.49 -16.75
CA LYS A 177 8.04 1.63 -17.20
C LYS A 177 6.89 1.25 -18.11
N ASP A 178 7.03 0.14 -18.84
CA ASP A 178 6.01 -0.42 -19.70
C ASP A 178 4.84 -1.00 -18.89
N VAL A 179 5.10 -1.68 -17.77
CA VAL A 179 4.06 -2.14 -16.83
C VAL A 179 3.27 -0.94 -16.31
N LEU A 180 3.96 0.09 -15.81
CA LEU A 180 3.32 1.32 -15.34
C LEU A 180 2.50 2.01 -16.45
N GLN A 181 3.05 2.09 -17.67
CA GLN A 181 2.37 2.73 -18.79
C GLN A 181 1.09 2.00 -19.16
N GLN A 182 1.11 0.66 -19.22
CA GLN A 182 -0.07 -0.13 -19.56
C GLN A 182 -1.20 0.01 -18.52
N GLU A 183 -0.89 0.07 -17.21
CA GLU A 183 -1.92 0.33 -16.20
C GLU A 183 -2.48 1.75 -16.29
N ILE A 184 -1.63 2.76 -16.56
CA ILE A 184 -2.09 4.14 -16.81
C ILE A 184 -3.02 4.18 -18.02
N ASP A 185 -2.64 3.54 -19.12
CA ASP A 185 -3.43 3.53 -20.35
C ASP A 185 -4.79 2.85 -20.13
N ARG A 186 -4.83 1.75 -19.36
CA ARG A 186 -6.08 1.09 -18.96
C ARG A 186 -6.99 2.02 -18.14
N ILE A 187 -6.42 2.83 -17.24
CA ILE A 187 -7.19 3.84 -16.49
C ILE A 187 -7.72 4.91 -17.45
N LEU A 188 -6.87 5.46 -18.33
CA LEU A 188 -7.25 6.51 -19.27
C LEU A 188 -8.31 6.07 -20.29
N ALA A 189 -8.36 4.77 -20.60
CA ALA A 189 -9.39 4.17 -21.47
C ALA A 189 -10.82 4.38 -20.96
N LEU A 190 -11.02 4.77 -19.69
CA LEU A 190 -12.31 5.19 -19.13
C LEU A 190 -12.78 6.58 -19.64
N GLY A 191 -12.07 7.20 -20.58
CA GLY A 191 -12.44 8.50 -21.16
C GLY A 191 -11.89 9.70 -20.40
N ILE A 192 -10.88 9.49 -19.56
CA ILE A 192 -10.23 10.55 -18.77
C ILE A 192 -9.38 11.42 -19.70
N LYS A 193 -9.54 12.75 -19.61
CA LYS A 193 -8.73 13.70 -20.39
C LYS A 193 -7.42 13.97 -19.67
N LEU A 194 -6.30 13.60 -20.26
CA LEU A 194 -4.97 13.91 -19.72
C LEU A 194 -4.35 15.12 -20.43
N LYS A 195 -3.87 16.09 -19.65
CA LYS A 195 -3.18 17.31 -20.09
C LYS A 195 -1.79 17.36 -19.45
N LEU A 196 -0.81 16.85 -20.17
CA LEU A 196 0.61 16.87 -19.79
C LEU A 196 1.22 18.26 -20.05
N ASP A 197 2.42 18.49 -19.51
CA ASP A 197 3.17 19.75 -19.64
C ASP A 197 2.36 21.01 -19.22
N THR A 198 1.39 20.82 -18.33
CA THR A 198 0.42 21.84 -17.90
C THR A 198 0.47 21.97 -16.38
N ARG A 199 1.43 22.77 -15.87
CA ARG A 199 1.48 23.08 -14.44
C ARG A 199 0.46 24.16 -14.10
N ILE A 200 -0.52 23.79 -13.28
CA ILE A 200 -1.47 24.75 -12.71
C ILE A 200 -0.72 25.71 -11.77
N GLY A 201 -1.05 27.00 -11.84
CA GLY A 201 -0.32 28.09 -11.21
C GLY A 201 0.78 28.72 -12.09
N VAL A 202 1.14 28.08 -13.22
CA VAL A 202 2.18 28.58 -14.15
C VAL A 202 1.67 28.68 -15.58
N GLN A 203 1.44 27.57 -16.28
CA GLN A 203 0.91 27.56 -17.65
C GLN A 203 -0.59 27.90 -17.69
N ARG A 204 -1.31 27.57 -16.61
CA ARG A 204 -2.74 27.85 -16.44
C ARG A 204 -2.99 28.29 -15.01
N SER A 205 -3.76 29.35 -14.78
CA SER A 205 -3.99 29.87 -13.43
C SER A 205 -4.94 28.97 -12.62
N ALA A 206 -4.74 28.89 -11.30
CA ALA A 206 -5.59 28.12 -10.40
C ALA A 206 -7.05 28.61 -10.42
N GLU A 207 -7.25 29.93 -10.50
CA GLU A 207 -8.58 30.57 -10.53
C GLU A 207 -9.37 30.14 -11.77
N SER A 208 -8.70 30.01 -12.91
CA SER A 208 -9.34 29.54 -14.15
C SER A 208 -9.82 28.09 -14.03
N VAL A 209 -9.14 27.26 -13.24
CA VAL A 209 -9.55 25.87 -12.98
C VAL A 209 -10.72 25.86 -12.01
N GLN A 210 -10.67 26.67 -10.94
CA GLN A 210 -11.78 26.82 -9.98
C GLN A 210 -13.09 27.26 -10.64
N GLN A 211 -13.03 28.11 -11.66
CA GLN A 211 -14.23 28.57 -12.37
C GLN A 211 -14.81 27.56 -13.37
N GLU A 212 -13.98 26.65 -13.91
CA GLU A 212 -14.41 25.68 -14.94
C GLU A 212 -14.95 24.38 -14.33
N PHE A 213 -14.41 23.95 -13.19
CA PHE A 213 -14.67 22.64 -12.62
C PHE A 213 -15.54 22.71 -11.37
N ALA A 214 -16.44 21.73 -11.22
CA ALA A 214 -17.32 21.64 -10.06
C ALA A 214 -16.56 21.21 -8.79
N ALA A 215 -15.49 20.43 -8.94
CA ALA A 215 -14.58 20.03 -7.87
C ALA A 215 -13.15 19.91 -8.38
N ILE A 216 -12.20 20.08 -7.45
CA ILE A 216 -10.76 20.00 -7.72
C ILE A 216 -10.11 19.06 -6.71
N PHE A 217 -9.28 18.14 -7.20
CA PHE A 217 -8.39 17.34 -6.37
C PHE A 217 -6.92 17.67 -6.66
N VAL A 218 -6.18 18.13 -5.64
CA VAL A 218 -4.77 18.49 -5.72
C VAL A 218 -3.91 17.32 -5.24
N ALA A 219 -3.23 16.66 -6.17
CA ALA A 219 -2.42 15.46 -6.00
C ALA A 219 -0.99 15.66 -6.56
N ILE A 220 -0.41 16.84 -6.33
CA ILE A 220 0.90 17.25 -6.87
C ILE A 220 2.08 16.47 -6.29
N GLY A 221 1.87 15.79 -5.15
CA GLY A 221 2.90 15.09 -4.39
C GLY A 221 3.97 16.04 -3.84
N GLU A 222 5.12 15.47 -3.48
CA GLU A 222 6.27 16.24 -3.01
C GLU A 222 7.46 16.08 -3.96
N GLN A 223 7.57 16.96 -4.95
CA GLN A 223 8.58 16.83 -6.01
C GLN A 223 9.81 17.73 -5.80
N GLN A 224 9.80 18.61 -4.79
CA GLN A 224 10.90 19.53 -4.50
C GLN A 224 11.88 18.91 -3.51
N PRO A 225 13.16 18.67 -3.87
CA PRO A 225 14.14 18.13 -2.94
C PRO A 225 14.47 19.11 -1.82
N ARG A 226 14.71 18.58 -0.61
CA ARG A 226 15.42 19.31 0.43
C ARG A 226 16.90 19.35 0.08
N LEU A 227 17.44 20.55 -0.09
CA LEU A 227 18.83 20.75 -0.44
C LEU A 227 19.71 20.72 0.81
N TYR A 228 20.92 20.18 0.65
CA TYR A 228 21.95 20.29 1.69
C TYR A 228 22.42 21.74 1.80
N THR A 229 22.42 22.29 3.01
CA THR A 229 22.70 23.72 3.27
C THR A 229 24.06 23.98 3.92
N GLY A 230 24.93 22.96 4.03
CA GLY A 230 26.22 23.04 4.72
C GLY A 230 27.31 23.87 4.05
N GLY A 231 26.95 24.92 3.30
CA GLY A 231 27.88 25.97 2.85
C GLY A 231 28.56 25.76 1.50
N ASP A 232 28.10 24.82 0.68
CA ASP A 232 28.70 24.51 -0.63
C ASP A 232 27.70 24.71 -1.77
N GLN A 233 28.10 25.45 -2.82
CA GLN A 233 27.23 25.85 -3.93
C GLN A 233 27.57 25.16 -5.27
N SER A 234 28.51 24.21 -5.31
CA SER A 234 28.83 23.53 -6.59
C SER A 234 27.78 22.46 -6.94
N GLN A 235 27.18 22.57 -8.13
CA GLN A 235 26.09 21.68 -8.58
C GLN A 235 26.57 20.38 -9.27
N HIS A 236 27.86 20.22 -9.53
CA HIS A 236 28.35 19.13 -10.41
C HIS A 236 28.71 17.83 -9.68
N SER A 237 28.92 17.87 -8.36
CA SER A 237 29.37 16.73 -7.55
C SER A 237 28.44 16.41 -6.37
N VAL A 238 27.31 17.12 -6.31
CA VAL A 238 26.29 16.96 -5.28
C VAL A 238 24.94 16.88 -5.97
N PHE A 239 24.22 15.79 -5.79
CA PHE A 239 22.86 15.60 -6.30
C PHE A 239 21.86 15.52 -5.15
N ALA A 240 20.64 16.02 -5.38
CA ALA A 240 19.51 15.53 -4.62
C ALA A 240 19.13 14.12 -5.13
N GLY A 241 18.77 13.21 -4.22
CA GLY A 241 18.46 11.82 -4.57
C GLY A 241 17.35 11.70 -5.61
N VAL A 242 16.31 12.54 -5.51
CA VAL A 242 15.17 12.52 -6.44
C VAL A 242 15.52 13.05 -7.82
N ASP A 243 16.46 14.00 -7.91
CA ASP A 243 16.96 14.50 -9.19
C ASP A 243 17.87 13.47 -9.86
N PHE A 244 18.74 12.82 -9.07
CA PHE A 244 19.57 11.72 -9.55
C PHE A 244 18.72 10.58 -10.12
N LEU A 245 17.73 10.09 -9.35
CA LEU A 245 16.83 9.02 -9.79
C LEU A 245 16.01 9.43 -11.01
N ARG A 246 15.53 10.68 -11.08
CA ARG A 246 14.81 11.19 -12.25
C ARG A 246 15.64 11.11 -13.51
N ARG A 247 16.91 11.55 -13.45
CA ARG A 247 17.82 11.49 -14.60
C ARG A 247 18.13 10.05 -15.03
N VAL A 248 18.36 9.16 -14.05
CA VAL A 248 18.55 7.72 -14.32
C VAL A 248 17.31 7.14 -15.03
N ASN A 249 16.12 7.41 -14.51
CA ASN A 249 14.84 6.93 -15.09
C ASN A 249 14.50 7.56 -16.45
N GLN A 250 15.12 8.69 -16.81
CA GLN A 250 15.01 9.31 -18.13
C GLN A 250 16.05 8.76 -19.13
N GLY A 251 16.88 7.80 -18.71
CA GLY A 251 17.94 7.23 -19.53
C GLY A 251 19.12 8.19 -19.74
N GLU A 252 19.29 9.21 -18.89
CA GLU A 252 20.44 10.09 -18.99
C GLU A 252 21.74 9.34 -18.64
N SER A 253 22.75 9.49 -19.50
CA SER A 253 24.09 8.94 -19.25
C SER A 253 24.84 9.80 -18.20
N ILE A 254 24.69 9.46 -16.93
CA ILE A 254 25.41 10.11 -15.83
C ILE A 254 26.76 9.39 -15.61
N LYS A 255 27.87 10.11 -15.78
CA LYS A 255 29.21 9.57 -15.48
C LYS A 255 29.46 9.62 -13.98
N LEU A 256 29.55 8.46 -13.34
CA LEU A 256 29.85 8.36 -11.92
C LEU A 256 31.37 8.26 -11.67
N PRO A 257 31.87 8.89 -10.60
CA PRO A 257 33.21 8.59 -10.10
C PRO A 257 33.24 7.19 -9.49
N ARG A 258 34.45 6.68 -9.23
CA ARG A 258 34.63 5.35 -8.62
C ARG A 258 33.91 5.22 -7.28
N GLN A 259 33.93 6.26 -6.44
CA GLN A 259 33.37 6.25 -5.09
C GLN A 259 32.23 7.25 -4.97
N VAL A 260 31.06 6.77 -4.56
CA VAL A 260 29.84 7.55 -4.39
C VAL A 260 29.35 7.41 -2.95
N ALA A 261 29.03 8.53 -2.31
CA ALA A 261 28.38 8.54 -1.02
C ALA A 261 26.90 8.91 -1.17
N VAL A 262 26.01 8.14 -0.56
CA VAL A 262 24.58 8.43 -0.52
C VAL A 262 24.18 8.74 0.91
N ILE A 263 23.45 9.82 1.13
CA ILE A 263 23.10 10.32 2.47
C ILE A 263 21.59 10.18 2.65
N GLY A 264 21.18 9.38 3.64
CA GLY A 264 19.78 9.18 4.01
C GLY A 264 19.47 7.72 4.35
N GLY A 265 18.30 7.50 4.96
CA GLY A 265 17.84 6.17 5.40
C GLY A 265 16.52 5.70 4.76
N GLY A 266 15.92 6.48 3.86
CA GLY A 266 14.65 6.11 3.21
C GLY A 266 14.84 5.36 1.89
N ASN A 267 13.74 4.89 1.29
CA ASN A 267 13.76 4.16 0.01
C ASN A 267 14.49 4.94 -1.10
N THR A 268 14.31 6.26 -1.20
CA THR A 268 15.05 7.10 -2.15
C THR A 268 16.57 6.96 -2.02
N ALA A 269 17.10 6.81 -0.80
CA ALA A 269 18.53 6.63 -0.58
C ALA A 269 18.97 5.25 -1.07
N ILE A 270 18.19 4.21 -0.77
CA ILE A 270 18.48 2.84 -1.18
C ILE A 270 18.40 2.68 -2.70
N ASP A 271 17.34 3.18 -3.34
CA ASP A 271 17.18 3.17 -4.80
C ASP A 271 18.35 3.93 -5.47
N ALA A 272 18.71 5.11 -4.96
CA ALA A 272 19.84 5.87 -5.51
C ALA A 272 21.17 5.12 -5.36
N ALA A 273 21.38 4.44 -4.23
CA ALA A 273 22.57 3.65 -3.97
C ALA A 273 22.68 2.45 -4.90
N ARG A 274 21.59 1.71 -5.10
CA ARG A 274 21.52 0.56 -6.00
C ARG A 274 21.71 0.97 -7.46
N CYS A 275 21.06 2.05 -7.91
CA CYS A 275 21.31 2.64 -9.23
C CYS A 275 22.79 2.99 -9.43
N ALA A 276 23.40 3.71 -8.49
CA ALA A 276 24.81 4.06 -8.57
C ALA A 276 25.72 2.82 -8.58
N ARG A 277 25.34 1.77 -7.85
CA ARG A 277 26.06 0.50 -7.78
C ARG A 277 26.02 -0.25 -9.10
N ARG A 278 24.85 -0.38 -9.73
CA ARG A 278 24.65 -1.00 -11.06
C ARG A 278 25.37 -0.24 -12.17
N MET A 279 25.53 1.07 -12.01
CA MET A 279 26.34 1.91 -12.88
C MET A 279 27.86 1.78 -12.65
N GLY A 280 28.30 0.87 -11.78
CA GLY A 280 29.70 0.49 -11.58
C GLY A 280 30.45 1.23 -10.47
N ALA A 281 29.75 2.03 -9.65
CA ALA A 281 30.38 2.72 -8.52
C ALA A 281 30.56 1.80 -7.30
N GLU A 282 31.56 2.11 -6.48
CA GLU A 282 31.65 1.69 -5.08
C GLU A 282 30.79 2.66 -4.25
N VAL A 283 29.74 2.14 -3.61
CA VAL A 283 28.72 2.98 -2.96
C VAL A 283 28.75 2.79 -1.45
N THR A 284 28.82 3.90 -0.72
CA THR A 284 28.61 3.92 0.74
C THR A 284 27.38 4.75 1.08
N VAL A 285 26.42 4.15 1.78
CA VAL A 285 25.26 4.84 2.34
C VAL A 285 25.59 5.31 3.76
N VAL A 286 25.50 6.61 4.00
CA VAL A 286 25.59 7.23 5.33
C VAL A 286 24.16 7.37 5.85
N CYS A 287 23.79 6.47 6.76
CA CYS A 287 22.45 6.37 7.34
C CYS A 287 22.45 6.97 8.76
N PRO A 288 21.67 8.03 9.00
CA PRO A 288 21.54 8.58 10.35
C PRO A 288 20.88 7.64 11.37
N GLN A 289 20.01 6.77 10.87
CA GLN A 289 19.19 5.85 11.67
C GLN A 289 19.93 4.55 12.00
N GLU A 290 19.46 3.83 13.01
CA GLU A 290 19.83 2.43 13.25
C GLU A 290 19.30 1.49 12.14
N PRO A 291 19.93 0.31 11.93
CA PRO A 291 19.40 -0.75 11.10
C PRO A 291 18.00 -1.22 11.54
N HIS A 292 17.32 -1.97 10.67
CA HIS A 292 16.13 -2.72 11.06
C HIS A 292 16.44 -3.66 12.23
N GLY A 293 15.81 -3.46 13.39
CA GLY A 293 15.81 -4.39 14.53
C GLY A 293 17.18 -4.67 15.15
N SER A 294 17.81 -3.70 15.82
CA SER A 294 18.94 -3.97 16.72
C SER A 294 18.53 -4.58 18.08
N GLN A 295 17.23 -4.68 18.36
CA GLN A 295 16.68 -5.37 19.54
C GLN A 295 15.75 -6.49 19.09
N HIS A 296 16.02 -7.70 19.57
CA HIS A 296 15.24 -8.90 19.32
C HIS A 296 13.74 -8.64 19.59
N GLY A 297 12.90 -8.72 18.55
CA GLY A 297 11.45 -8.91 18.73
C GLY A 297 10.54 -7.67 18.69
N TYR A 298 11.01 -6.49 18.28
CA TYR A 298 10.11 -5.36 17.97
C TYR A 298 10.35 -4.81 16.56
N PRO A 299 9.31 -4.63 15.73
CA PRO A 299 9.39 -3.86 14.49
C PRO A 299 9.39 -2.36 14.82
N SER A 300 10.47 -1.87 15.42
CA SER A 300 10.75 -0.44 15.55
C SER A 300 12.05 -0.10 14.82
N ALA A 301 12.17 -0.55 13.57
CA ALA A 301 13.27 -0.14 12.71
C ALA A 301 13.30 1.39 12.63
N GLU A 302 14.41 2.01 13.06
CA GLU A 302 14.57 3.46 12.90
C GLU A 302 14.64 3.83 11.40
N MET A 303 15.20 2.94 10.57
CA MET A 303 15.37 3.15 9.14
C MET A 303 14.02 3.14 8.38
N PRO A 304 13.68 4.21 7.65
CA PRO A 304 12.42 4.28 6.90
C PRO A 304 12.34 3.43 5.62
N ALA A 305 13.45 2.94 5.10
CA ALA A 305 13.45 2.07 3.91
C ALA A 305 12.80 0.71 4.21
N SER A 306 12.38 -0.03 3.17
CA SER A 306 11.96 -1.42 3.34
C SER A 306 13.14 -2.30 3.77
N HIS A 307 12.90 -3.24 4.68
CA HIS A 307 13.94 -4.19 5.11
C HIS A 307 14.47 -5.03 3.95
N GLU A 308 13.57 -5.50 3.08
CA GLU A 308 13.94 -6.30 1.90
C GLU A 308 14.84 -5.50 0.94
N GLU A 309 14.52 -4.23 0.71
CA GLU A 309 15.31 -3.35 -0.15
C GLU A 309 16.71 -3.10 0.42
N VAL A 310 16.84 -3.01 1.75
CA VAL A 310 18.14 -2.89 2.41
C VAL A 310 18.96 -4.17 2.22
N LEU A 311 18.36 -5.35 2.44
CA LEU A 311 19.04 -6.64 2.25
C LEU A 311 19.50 -6.82 0.80
N GLN A 312 18.66 -6.44 -0.18
CA GLN A 312 19.02 -6.48 -1.59
C GLN A 312 20.17 -5.51 -1.91
N ALA A 313 20.17 -4.30 -1.35
CA ALA A 313 21.27 -3.35 -1.54
C ALA A 313 22.60 -3.87 -0.97
N GLU A 314 22.58 -4.48 0.21
CA GLU A 314 23.76 -5.12 0.81
C GLU A 314 24.26 -6.28 -0.05
N ALA A 315 23.35 -7.12 -0.57
CA ALA A 315 23.68 -8.21 -1.48
C ALA A 315 24.31 -7.72 -2.80
N GLU A 316 23.92 -6.53 -3.29
CA GLU A 316 24.56 -5.86 -4.44
C GLU A 316 25.93 -5.24 -4.11
N GLY A 317 26.35 -5.26 -2.85
CA GLY A 317 27.63 -4.75 -2.37
C GLY A 317 27.62 -3.26 -2.00
N VAL A 318 26.43 -2.70 -1.71
CA VAL A 318 26.32 -1.36 -1.11
C VAL A 318 26.74 -1.42 0.36
N LEU A 319 27.68 -0.57 0.77
CA LEU A 319 28.11 -0.48 2.17
C LEU A 319 27.20 0.48 2.96
N LEU A 320 26.43 -0.02 3.93
CA LEU A 320 25.67 0.84 4.83
C LEU A 320 26.45 1.17 6.10
N ARG A 321 26.53 2.45 6.45
CA ARG A 321 27.12 2.95 7.70
C ARG A 321 26.07 3.71 8.50
N TYR A 322 25.66 3.10 9.61
CA TYR A 322 24.59 3.59 10.47
C TYR A 322 25.09 4.58 11.52
N ARG A 323 24.16 5.35 12.10
CA ARG A 323 24.43 6.34 13.17
C ARG A 323 25.49 7.36 12.81
N LEU A 324 25.56 7.74 11.54
CA LEU A 324 26.48 8.73 11.00
C LEU A 324 25.72 9.81 10.24
N ALA A 325 26.23 11.03 10.28
CA ALA A 325 25.77 12.12 9.43
C ALA A 325 26.96 12.95 8.94
N VAL A 326 26.75 13.64 7.83
CA VAL A 326 27.76 14.51 7.21
C VAL A 326 27.93 15.77 8.06
N SER A 327 29.15 16.02 8.54
CA SER A 327 29.52 17.28 9.18
C SER A 327 29.93 18.31 8.13
N ARG A 328 30.72 17.90 7.12
CA ARG A 328 31.29 18.81 6.11
C ARG A 328 31.60 18.11 4.79
N LEU A 329 31.47 18.85 3.69
CA LEU A 329 32.00 18.43 2.37
C LEU A 329 33.48 18.81 2.25
N VAL A 330 34.31 17.88 1.79
CA VAL A 330 35.75 18.09 1.62
C VAL A 330 36.08 18.15 0.12
N ARG A 331 36.67 19.27 -0.31
CA ARG A 331 37.02 19.52 -1.71
C ARG A 331 38.51 19.68 -1.94
N SER A 332 38.94 19.35 -3.15
CA SER A 332 40.22 19.76 -3.73
C SER A 332 39.94 20.63 -4.96
N GLY A 333 40.00 21.94 -4.79
CA GLY A 333 39.53 22.90 -5.80
C GLY A 333 38.01 22.76 -6.02
N GLU A 334 37.60 22.61 -7.28
CA GLU A 334 36.19 22.43 -7.66
C GLU A 334 35.68 20.98 -7.47
N HIS A 335 36.57 20.02 -7.26
CA HIS A 335 36.21 18.60 -7.17
C HIS A 335 35.91 18.18 -5.73
N LEU A 336 34.85 17.39 -5.55
CA LEU A 336 34.58 16.71 -4.29
C LEU A 336 35.61 15.60 -4.11
N SER A 337 36.33 15.64 -2.98
CA SER A 337 37.29 14.60 -2.59
C SER A 337 36.67 13.60 -1.61
N GLY A 338 35.70 14.04 -0.83
CA GLY A 338 34.98 13.22 0.13
C GLY A 338 34.12 14.00 1.10
N LEU A 339 33.71 13.32 2.17
CA LEU A 339 32.86 13.82 3.23
C LEU A 339 33.56 13.64 4.57
N GLU A 340 33.47 14.62 5.46
CA GLU A 340 33.64 14.37 6.89
C GLU A 340 32.30 13.89 7.43
N ILE A 341 32.30 12.71 8.05
CA ILE A 341 31.13 12.12 8.70
C ILE A 341 31.43 11.94 10.18
N ALA A 342 30.42 12.14 11.03
CA ALA A 342 30.56 12.04 12.47
C ALA A 342 29.45 11.18 13.08
N ARG A 343 29.72 10.60 14.24
CA ARG A 343 28.73 9.82 14.99
C ARG A 343 27.59 10.71 15.45
N ILE A 344 26.38 10.17 15.44
CA ILE A 344 25.19 10.87 15.92
C ILE A 344 24.98 10.51 17.39
N ASN A 345 25.06 11.53 18.26
CA ASN A 345 24.75 11.40 19.68
C ASN A 345 23.24 11.24 19.90
N GLN A 346 22.45 12.09 19.21
CA GLN A 346 21.00 12.18 19.39
C GLN A 346 20.34 12.32 18.02
N LEU A 347 19.31 11.50 17.74
CA LEU A 347 18.62 11.49 16.45
C LEU A 347 17.40 12.41 16.41
N HIS A 348 16.68 12.48 17.52
CA HIS A 348 15.45 13.27 17.66
C HIS A 348 15.62 14.33 18.74
N ASN A 349 15.08 15.53 18.52
CA ASN A 349 15.04 16.54 19.57
C ASN A 349 14.03 16.15 20.68
N ARG A 350 13.93 16.99 21.72
CA ARG A 350 13.00 16.78 22.85
C ARG A 350 11.51 16.73 22.47
N HIS A 351 11.16 17.17 21.26
CA HIS A 351 9.79 17.15 20.73
C HIS A 351 9.54 15.93 19.83
N GLY A 352 10.51 15.02 19.70
CA GLY A 352 10.43 13.82 18.84
C GLY A 352 10.71 14.10 17.36
N GLU A 353 11.05 15.33 16.99
CA GLU A 353 11.35 15.67 15.60
C GLU A 353 12.74 15.17 15.22
N PHE A 354 12.86 14.65 13.99
CA PHE A 354 14.14 14.21 13.46
C PHE A 354 15.10 15.40 13.32
N ALA A 355 16.12 15.44 14.17
CA ALA A 355 17.07 16.54 14.32
C ALA A 355 18.40 15.97 14.82
N PRO A 356 19.19 15.32 13.93
CA PRO A 356 20.41 14.65 14.33
C PRO A 356 21.45 15.63 14.87
N LEU A 357 21.98 15.36 16.07
CA LEU A 357 23.07 16.09 16.70
C LEU A 357 24.35 15.25 16.62
N LEU A 358 25.36 15.82 15.96
CA LEU A 358 26.67 15.20 15.80
C LEU A 358 27.44 15.16 17.13
N PHE A 359 28.27 14.13 17.28
CA PHE A 359 29.22 14.01 18.37
C PHE A 359 30.59 14.52 17.91
N GLU A 360 30.90 15.77 18.27
CA GLU A 360 32.17 16.42 17.93
C GLU A 360 33.38 15.60 18.40
N GLY A 361 34.43 15.55 17.58
CA GLY A 361 35.64 14.76 17.84
C GLY A 361 35.57 13.31 17.36
N THR A 362 34.46 12.91 16.71
CA THR A 362 34.31 11.57 16.09
C THR A 362 34.34 11.62 14.56
N GLU A 363 34.78 12.75 14.00
CA GLU A 363 34.85 12.95 12.56
C GLU A 363 35.82 11.97 11.91
N GLU A 364 35.37 11.35 10.84
CA GLU A 364 36.18 10.50 9.97
C GLU A 364 36.00 10.93 8.51
N PHE A 365 37.05 10.71 7.71
CA PHE A 365 37.01 11.04 6.29
C PHE A 365 36.48 9.87 5.47
N LEU A 366 35.42 10.10 4.70
CA LEU A 366 34.84 9.18 3.73
C LEU A 366 35.17 9.65 2.31
N PRO A 367 36.06 8.96 1.58
CA PRO A 367 36.37 9.28 0.19
C PRO A 367 35.13 9.15 -0.71
N ALA A 368 34.85 10.19 -1.50
CA ALA A 368 33.74 10.20 -2.45
C ALA A 368 33.94 11.30 -3.50
N GLY A 369 33.79 10.95 -4.77
CA GLY A 369 33.78 11.93 -5.87
C GLY A 369 32.39 12.52 -6.13
N LEU A 370 31.35 11.89 -5.57
CA LEU A 370 29.96 12.31 -5.69
C LEU A 370 29.20 12.07 -4.39
N ALA A 371 28.39 13.04 -3.99
CA ALA A 371 27.46 12.92 -2.88
C ALA A 371 26.01 13.02 -3.35
N ILE A 372 25.16 12.08 -2.95
CA ILE A 372 23.73 12.06 -3.28
C ILE A 372 22.93 12.24 -1.98
N PHE A 373 22.27 13.37 -1.81
CA PHE A 373 21.48 13.67 -0.61
C PHE A 373 20.01 13.31 -0.81
N ALA A 374 19.57 12.24 -0.13
CA ALA A 374 18.19 11.77 -0.07
C ALA A 374 17.56 12.12 1.29
N ILE A 375 17.57 13.40 1.63
CA ILE A 375 17.21 13.93 2.97
C ILE A 375 15.77 14.48 3.07
N GLY A 376 14.92 14.10 2.12
CA GLY A 376 13.50 14.43 2.10
C GLY A 376 13.09 15.37 0.96
N GLN A 377 11.78 15.55 0.84
CA GLN A 377 11.11 16.32 -0.19
C GLN A 377 10.02 17.19 0.43
N ASN A 378 9.58 18.20 -0.32
CA ASN A 378 8.45 19.07 -0.01
C ASN A 378 7.55 19.22 -1.25
N ALA A 379 6.29 19.59 -1.01
CA ALA A 379 5.37 19.98 -2.07
C ALA A 379 5.69 21.38 -2.58
N ASP A 380 5.60 21.56 -3.89
CA ASP A 380 5.79 22.84 -4.56
C ASP A 380 4.42 23.52 -4.76
N TRP A 381 4.08 24.43 -3.85
CA TRP A 381 2.80 25.13 -3.82
C TRP A 381 2.78 26.41 -4.64
N GLN A 382 3.88 26.75 -5.33
CA GLN A 382 3.97 28.02 -6.05
C GLN A 382 2.88 28.11 -7.13
N GLY A 383 2.00 29.10 -7.00
CA GLY A 383 0.85 29.34 -7.89
C GLY A 383 -0.40 28.52 -7.55
N LEU A 384 -0.39 27.77 -6.45
CA LEU A 384 -1.51 26.94 -5.95
C LEU A 384 -1.94 27.35 -4.54
N GLU A 385 -1.46 28.48 -4.02
CA GLU A 385 -1.73 28.94 -2.66
C GLU A 385 -3.24 29.11 -2.42
N SER A 386 -3.98 29.60 -3.41
CA SER A 386 -5.45 29.73 -3.36
C SER A 386 -6.19 28.39 -3.25
N LEU A 387 -5.62 27.29 -3.76
CA LEU A 387 -6.19 25.96 -3.61
C LEU A 387 -5.77 25.33 -2.28
N ARG A 388 -4.50 25.53 -1.88
CA ARG A 388 -3.94 24.99 -0.64
C ARG A 388 -4.65 25.53 0.59
N ASP A 389 -4.86 26.84 0.61
CA ASP A 389 -5.41 27.56 1.76
C ASP A 389 -6.94 27.70 1.66
N SER A 390 -7.58 27.02 0.71
CA SER A 390 -9.03 27.02 0.55
C SER A 390 -9.72 26.25 1.67
N GLU A 391 -10.85 26.79 2.15
CA GLU A 391 -11.78 26.10 3.05
C GLU A 391 -12.99 25.53 2.30
N GLU A 392 -13.05 25.66 0.97
CA GLU A 392 -14.14 25.14 0.15
C GLU A 392 -14.10 23.60 0.08
N SER A 393 -15.24 22.96 0.36
CA SER A 393 -15.30 21.48 0.46
C SER A 393 -15.08 20.77 -0.87
N ASN A 394 -15.34 21.44 -2.00
CA ASN A 394 -15.12 20.93 -3.35
C ASN A 394 -13.63 20.99 -3.78
N ILE A 395 -12.72 21.47 -2.93
CA ILE A 395 -11.27 21.47 -3.15
C ILE A 395 -10.62 20.54 -2.12
N LEU A 396 -10.04 19.44 -2.60
CA LEU A 396 -9.42 18.43 -1.76
C LEU A 396 -7.94 18.29 -2.09
N ILE A 397 -7.13 17.97 -1.08
CA ILE A 397 -5.69 17.72 -1.21
C ILE A 397 -5.44 16.28 -0.79
N GLY A 398 -4.63 15.55 -1.56
CA GLY A 398 -4.34 14.15 -1.27
C GLY A 398 -2.96 13.68 -1.72
N GLY A 399 -2.69 12.41 -1.44
CA GLY A 399 -1.36 11.82 -1.60
C GLY A 399 -0.31 12.50 -0.71
N ASP A 400 0.95 12.49 -1.16
CA ASP A 400 2.08 12.99 -0.36
C ASP A 400 1.96 14.48 -0.01
N ALA A 401 1.23 15.27 -0.81
CA ALA A 401 1.03 16.70 -0.56
C ALA A 401 0.11 16.98 0.65
N ALA A 402 -0.74 16.03 1.04
CA ALA A 402 -1.61 16.14 2.22
C ALA A 402 -0.90 15.80 3.54
N GLY A 403 0.33 15.28 3.49
CA GLY A 403 1.11 14.89 4.66
C GLY A 403 1.56 13.42 4.64
N LYS A 404 2.01 12.91 5.79
CA LYS A 404 2.52 11.54 5.96
C LYS A 404 1.38 10.58 6.33
N PRO A 405 1.41 9.30 5.89
CA PRO A 405 2.58 8.54 5.39
C PRO A 405 2.80 8.60 3.87
N ARG A 406 4.07 8.57 3.45
CA ARG A 406 4.54 8.76 2.05
C ARG A 406 4.75 7.43 1.32
N PHE A 407 3.66 6.72 1.07
CA PHE A 407 3.71 5.44 0.35
C PHE A 407 2.70 5.43 -0.80
N ALA A 408 3.03 4.69 -1.87
CA ALA A 408 2.19 4.62 -3.06
C ALA A 408 0.79 4.09 -2.75
N ALA A 409 0.66 3.06 -1.90
CA ALA A 409 -0.63 2.54 -1.45
C ALA A 409 -1.46 3.60 -0.69
N THR A 410 -0.82 4.44 0.14
CA THR A 410 -1.50 5.55 0.82
C THR A 410 -2.00 6.59 -0.18
N ALA A 411 -1.20 6.89 -1.21
CA ALA A 411 -1.61 7.79 -2.28
C ALA A 411 -2.83 7.23 -3.02
N VAL A 412 -2.83 5.94 -3.37
CA VAL A 412 -3.99 5.27 -3.98
C VAL A 412 -5.23 5.36 -3.09
N GLY A 413 -5.11 5.03 -1.79
CA GLY A 413 -6.21 5.14 -0.83
C GLY A 413 -6.73 6.57 -0.65
N SER A 414 -5.84 7.55 -0.62
CA SER A 414 -6.20 8.98 -0.56
C SER A 414 -6.98 9.42 -1.80
N GLY A 415 -6.57 8.96 -2.99
CA GLY A 415 -7.31 9.21 -4.24
C GLY A 415 -8.71 8.61 -4.21
N TYR A 416 -8.86 7.37 -3.70
CA TYR A 416 -10.16 6.73 -3.51
C TYR A 416 -11.06 7.56 -2.58
N GLN A 417 -10.53 7.95 -1.41
CA GLN A 417 -11.27 8.72 -0.42
C GLN A 417 -11.69 10.07 -0.98
N ALA A 418 -10.79 10.76 -1.68
CA ALA A 418 -11.09 12.03 -2.32
C ALA A 418 -12.22 11.90 -3.34
N ALA A 419 -12.20 10.87 -4.20
CA ALA A 419 -13.28 10.64 -5.15
C ALA A 419 -14.63 10.42 -4.46
N MET A 420 -14.67 9.64 -3.37
CA MET A 420 -15.91 9.42 -2.64
C MET A 420 -16.43 10.69 -1.95
N SER A 421 -15.54 11.52 -1.43
CA SER A 421 -15.89 12.83 -0.86
C SER A 421 -16.39 13.81 -1.93
N ILE A 422 -15.76 13.85 -3.12
CA ILE A 422 -16.25 14.67 -4.23
C ILE A 422 -17.66 14.26 -4.64
N ILE A 423 -17.93 12.96 -4.75
CA ILE A 423 -19.27 12.46 -5.09
C ILE A 423 -20.28 12.83 -4.01
N ALA A 424 -19.92 12.68 -2.73
CA ALA A 424 -20.75 13.06 -1.60
C ALA A 424 -21.17 14.53 -1.67
N ASP A 425 -20.20 15.41 -1.88
CA ASP A 425 -20.41 16.86 -1.98
C ASP A 425 -21.27 17.22 -3.21
N LEU A 426 -20.97 16.64 -4.37
CA LEU A 426 -21.71 16.92 -5.61
C LEU A 426 -23.17 16.40 -5.59
N THR A 427 -23.44 15.36 -4.80
CA THR A 427 -24.78 14.75 -4.69
C THR A 427 -25.56 15.19 -3.45
N GLY A 428 -24.91 15.86 -2.49
CA GLY A 428 -25.49 16.20 -1.20
C GLY A 428 -25.78 14.98 -0.31
N SER A 429 -25.16 13.84 -0.59
CA SER A 429 -25.30 12.59 0.17
C SER A 429 -24.05 12.33 1.01
N PRO A 430 -24.14 11.63 2.16
CA PRO A 430 -22.95 11.27 2.93
C PRO A 430 -22.02 10.38 2.08
N PRO A 431 -20.69 10.48 2.26
CA PRO A 431 -19.76 9.65 1.51
C PRO A 431 -20.02 8.17 1.79
N CYS A 432 -20.26 7.41 0.72
CA CYS A 432 -20.43 5.97 0.81
C CYS A 432 -19.06 5.31 0.84
N PHE A 433 -18.53 5.13 2.04
CA PHE A 433 -17.47 4.15 2.28
C PHE A 433 -18.18 2.83 2.59
N GLU A 434 -17.80 1.71 1.96
CA GLU A 434 -18.31 0.40 2.41
C GLU A 434 -18.02 0.26 3.90
N GLN A 435 -19.09 0.23 4.70
CA GLN A 435 -19.02 0.20 6.15
C GLN A 435 -18.82 -1.25 6.57
N HIS A 436 -17.59 -1.75 6.46
CA HIS A 436 -17.23 -2.88 7.31
C HIS A 436 -17.07 -2.35 8.72
N GLU A 437 -17.81 -2.94 9.66
CA GLU A 437 -17.61 -2.63 11.05
C GLU A 437 -16.16 -2.99 11.39
N LYS A 438 -15.40 -2.02 11.92
CA LYS A 438 -14.00 -2.19 12.33
C LYS A 438 -13.91 -3.04 13.61
N ALA A 439 -14.64 -4.14 13.67
CA ALA A 439 -14.45 -5.17 14.67
C ALA A 439 -13.15 -5.90 14.29
N GLU A 440 -12.11 -5.70 15.10
CA GLU A 440 -10.81 -6.34 14.92
C GLU A 440 -10.94 -7.86 15.13
N VAL A 441 -10.56 -8.65 14.13
CA VAL A 441 -10.44 -10.11 14.26
C VAL A 441 -9.06 -10.42 14.77
N LEU A 442 -8.94 -10.82 16.03
CA LEU A 442 -7.67 -11.13 16.66
C LEU A 442 -7.34 -12.62 16.52
N PRO A 443 -6.07 -13.02 16.69
CA PRO A 443 -5.66 -14.43 16.63
C PRO A 443 -6.46 -15.33 17.60
N ARG A 444 -6.85 -14.80 18.76
CA ARG A 444 -7.65 -15.51 19.78
C ARG A 444 -9.10 -15.77 19.35
N ASP A 445 -9.59 -15.04 18.35
CA ASP A 445 -10.95 -15.19 17.82
C ASP A 445 -11.00 -16.27 16.73
N LEU A 446 -9.84 -16.77 16.28
CA LEU A 446 -9.71 -17.80 15.26
C LEU A 446 -9.50 -19.17 15.91
N ASN A 447 -10.19 -20.19 15.39
CA ASN A 447 -9.85 -21.57 15.74
C ASN A 447 -8.80 -22.12 14.77
N MET A 448 -7.52 -21.92 15.13
CA MET A 448 -6.38 -22.27 14.28
C MET A 448 -6.22 -23.78 14.04
N SER A 449 -6.90 -24.63 14.81
CA SER A 449 -6.80 -26.10 14.71
C SER A 449 -7.35 -26.65 13.39
N TYR A 450 -8.19 -25.87 12.70
CA TYR A 450 -8.78 -26.24 11.42
C TYR A 450 -7.87 -25.94 10.21
N TYR A 451 -6.77 -25.22 10.40
CA TYR A 451 -5.89 -24.83 9.30
C TYR A 451 -4.59 -25.63 9.31
N PRO A 452 -4.18 -26.20 8.17
CA PRO A 452 -2.88 -26.84 8.05
C PRO A 452 -1.77 -25.78 8.06
N ARG A 453 -0.59 -26.18 8.57
CA ARG A 453 0.64 -25.43 8.33
C ARG A 453 1.07 -25.63 6.88
N LEU A 454 1.32 -24.54 6.18
CA LEU A 454 1.71 -24.52 4.76
C LEU A 454 2.89 -23.58 4.58
N GLU A 455 3.81 -23.95 3.69
CA GLU A 455 4.96 -23.13 3.33
C GLU A 455 4.51 -21.91 2.51
N ARG A 456 5.09 -20.74 2.81
CA ARG A 456 4.86 -19.51 2.05
C ARG A 456 5.48 -19.66 0.67
N GLN A 457 4.70 -19.38 -0.37
CA GLN A 457 5.19 -19.33 -1.73
C GLN A 457 5.93 -18.01 -1.93
N GLU A 458 7.16 -18.12 -2.43
CA GLU A 458 8.03 -16.98 -2.73
C GLU A 458 8.23 -16.89 -4.24
N GLY A 459 8.30 -15.66 -4.75
CA GLY A 459 8.73 -15.44 -6.14
C GLY A 459 10.23 -15.66 -6.30
N GLY A 460 10.64 -16.02 -7.52
CA GLY A 460 12.06 -16.10 -7.84
C GLY A 460 12.73 -14.72 -7.84
N VAL A 461 13.96 -14.61 -7.31
CA VAL A 461 14.79 -13.41 -7.43
C VAL A 461 16.05 -13.75 -8.24
N ILE A 462 16.31 -12.97 -9.30
CA ILE A 462 17.53 -13.12 -10.10
C ILE A 462 18.69 -12.46 -9.35
N ALA A 463 19.43 -13.26 -8.58
CA ALA A 463 20.49 -12.76 -7.68
C ALA A 463 21.80 -12.36 -8.38
N GLU A 464 22.07 -12.83 -9.61
CA GLU A 464 23.41 -12.75 -10.22
C GLU A 464 23.61 -11.59 -11.22
N VAL A 465 22.56 -10.82 -11.55
CA VAL A 465 22.62 -9.81 -12.61
C VAL A 465 22.80 -8.41 -12.04
N LEU A 466 24.05 -8.06 -11.76
CA LEU A 466 24.44 -6.70 -11.32
C LEU A 466 24.63 -5.71 -12.49
N SER A 467 24.61 -6.21 -13.73
CA SER A 467 25.09 -5.46 -14.90
C SER A 467 24.03 -4.69 -15.68
N ASP A 468 22.74 -4.90 -15.42
CA ASP A 468 21.64 -4.24 -16.14
C ASP A 468 20.54 -3.70 -15.19
N PHE A 469 19.52 -3.09 -15.78
CA PHE A 469 18.35 -2.54 -15.10
C PHE A 469 17.12 -3.44 -15.31
N ASP A 470 17.34 -4.71 -15.65
CA ASP A 470 16.24 -5.66 -15.87
C ASP A 470 15.54 -5.98 -14.54
N GLU A 471 14.26 -6.34 -14.64
CA GLU A 471 13.44 -6.66 -13.47
C GLU A 471 14.00 -7.90 -12.75
N ILE A 472 14.24 -7.78 -11.44
CA ILE A 472 14.92 -8.83 -10.67
C ILE A 472 13.96 -9.78 -9.93
N ASN A 473 12.75 -9.33 -9.65
CA ASN A 473 11.73 -10.13 -8.97
C ASN A 473 10.83 -10.73 -10.06
N LEU A 474 10.72 -12.05 -10.10
CA LEU A 474 9.94 -12.79 -11.11
C LEU A 474 8.48 -12.99 -10.73
N GLY A 475 8.08 -12.70 -9.48
CA GLY A 475 6.73 -12.96 -8.99
C GLY A 475 6.42 -14.46 -8.84
N LEU A 476 5.14 -14.77 -8.62
CA LEU A 476 4.61 -16.14 -8.48
C LEU A 476 4.14 -16.64 -9.85
N ASP A 477 4.33 -17.93 -10.12
CA ASP A 477 3.62 -18.61 -11.21
C ASP A 477 2.18 -18.98 -10.79
N ASP A 478 1.36 -19.45 -11.74
CA ASP A 478 -0.05 -19.78 -11.52
C ASP A 478 -0.23 -20.73 -10.32
N ALA A 479 0.55 -21.81 -10.27
CA ALA A 479 0.41 -22.83 -9.22
C ALA A 479 0.80 -22.28 -7.85
N ALA A 480 1.88 -21.49 -7.78
CA ALA A 480 2.34 -20.85 -6.57
C ALA A 480 1.36 -19.76 -6.10
N ALA A 481 0.79 -18.97 -7.00
CA ALA A 481 -0.20 -17.95 -6.67
C ALA A 481 -1.50 -18.58 -6.10
N MET A 482 -1.97 -19.69 -6.67
CA MET A 482 -3.15 -20.38 -6.14
C MET A 482 -2.85 -21.01 -4.79
N SER A 483 -1.74 -21.72 -4.67
CA SER A 483 -1.30 -22.33 -3.41
C SER A 483 -1.11 -21.28 -2.31
N GLU A 484 -0.67 -20.07 -2.66
CA GLU A 484 -0.53 -18.98 -1.71
C GLU A 484 -1.88 -18.38 -1.31
N ALA A 485 -2.84 -18.28 -2.24
CA ALA A 485 -4.19 -17.82 -1.95
C ALA A 485 -4.95 -18.78 -1.00
N GLU A 486 -4.76 -20.09 -1.18
CA GLU A 486 -5.29 -21.14 -0.28
C GLU A 486 -4.77 -21.01 1.16
N ARG A 487 -3.66 -20.26 1.37
CA ARG A 487 -3.18 -19.97 2.72
C ARG A 487 -4.05 -18.92 3.44
N CYS A 488 -4.99 -18.24 2.80
CA CYS A 488 -5.85 -17.28 3.50
C CYS A 488 -6.68 -17.96 4.62
N LEU A 489 -6.69 -17.38 5.83
CA LEU A 489 -7.50 -17.88 6.96
C LEU A 489 -8.96 -17.39 6.93
N SER A 490 -9.35 -16.66 5.88
CA SER A 490 -10.71 -16.07 5.73
C SER A 490 -11.19 -15.28 6.96
N CYS A 491 -10.27 -14.59 7.65
CA CYS A 491 -10.53 -13.91 8.93
C CYS A 491 -11.79 -13.02 8.87
N GLY A 492 -12.74 -13.25 9.77
CA GLY A 492 -13.93 -12.43 9.94
C GLY A 492 -15.08 -12.70 8.97
N VAL A 493 -14.89 -13.54 7.96
CA VAL A 493 -15.87 -13.78 6.89
C VAL A 493 -16.20 -15.26 6.81
N CYS A 494 -17.50 -15.58 6.75
CA CYS A 494 -17.97 -16.96 6.65
C CYS A 494 -17.60 -17.58 5.31
N PHE A 495 -16.91 -18.72 5.32
CA PHE A 495 -16.61 -19.53 4.13
C PHE A 495 -17.41 -20.85 4.08
N GLN A 496 -18.53 -20.90 4.81
CA GLN A 496 -19.51 -22.01 4.75
C GLN A 496 -18.95 -23.42 5.05
N CYS A 497 -18.04 -23.54 6.03
CA CYS A 497 -17.47 -24.82 6.47
C CYS A 497 -18.43 -25.80 7.16
N ASP A 498 -19.68 -25.40 7.42
CA ASP A 498 -20.70 -26.19 8.14
C ASP A 498 -20.37 -26.58 9.59
N ASN A 499 -19.26 -26.12 10.18
CA ASN A 499 -18.91 -26.44 11.57
C ASN A 499 -19.99 -25.99 12.57
N CYS A 500 -20.44 -24.74 12.47
CA CYS A 500 -21.46 -24.21 13.39
C CYS A 500 -22.76 -25.01 13.34
N TRP A 501 -23.09 -25.58 12.18
CA TRP A 501 -24.26 -26.43 11.96
C TRP A 501 -24.04 -27.84 12.53
N HIS A 502 -22.90 -28.48 12.23
CA HIS A 502 -22.58 -29.83 12.69
C HIS A 502 -22.40 -29.92 14.21
N PHE A 503 -21.74 -28.94 14.82
CA PHE A 503 -21.42 -28.96 16.24
C PHE A 503 -22.53 -28.38 17.12
N CYS A 504 -23.65 -27.93 16.55
CA CYS A 504 -24.77 -27.43 17.33
C CYS A 504 -25.46 -28.57 18.10
N PRO A 505 -25.34 -28.65 19.44
CA PRO A 505 -25.86 -29.78 20.20
C PRO A 505 -27.39 -29.86 20.22
N ASP A 506 -28.07 -28.73 20.02
CA ASP A 506 -29.53 -28.62 20.06
C ASP A 506 -30.15 -28.47 18.66
N ALA A 507 -29.33 -28.60 17.59
CA ALA A 507 -29.75 -28.39 16.19
C ALA A 507 -30.46 -27.04 15.94
N ALA A 508 -30.10 -26.03 16.73
CA ALA A 508 -30.64 -24.67 16.65
C ALA A 508 -29.99 -23.81 15.56
N VAL A 509 -28.96 -24.30 14.86
CA VAL A 509 -28.42 -23.62 13.67
C VAL A 509 -29.16 -24.12 12.44
N ILE A 510 -29.86 -23.23 11.75
CA ILE A 510 -30.56 -23.50 10.51
C ILE A 510 -29.64 -23.15 9.35
N LYS A 511 -29.41 -24.11 8.46
CA LYS A 511 -28.71 -23.89 7.18
C LYS A 511 -29.73 -23.63 6.08
N ASP A 512 -29.60 -22.51 5.37
CA ASP A 512 -30.40 -22.20 4.19
C ASP A 512 -29.50 -21.92 2.96
N ARG A 513 -30.08 -21.50 1.84
CA ARG A 513 -29.32 -21.21 0.60
C ARG A 513 -28.41 -19.99 0.71
N THR A 514 -28.60 -19.16 1.72
CA THR A 514 -27.91 -17.88 1.92
C THR A 514 -26.90 -17.90 3.06
N GLY A 515 -26.85 -18.99 3.85
CA GLY A 515 -25.90 -19.18 4.93
C GLY A 515 -26.53 -19.86 6.14
N TYR A 516 -26.21 -19.34 7.33
CA TYR A 516 -26.66 -19.91 8.61
C TYR A 516 -27.46 -18.89 9.41
N LYS A 517 -28.50 -19.37 10.09
CA LYS A 517 -29.34 -18.60 11.01
C LYS A 517 -29.48 -19.35 12.32
N VAL A 518 -29.67 -18.63 13.41
CA VAL A 518 -29.90 -19.21 14.73
C VAL A 518 -31.40 -19.21 15.00
N ASP A 519 -31.95 -20.37 15.35
CA ASP A 519 -33.27 -20.47 15.93
C ASP A 519 -33.20 -20.12 17.42
N GLU A 520 -33.55 -18.88 17.74
CA GLU A 520 -33.50 -18.35 19.10
C GLU A 520 -34.45 -19.08 20.05
N GLU A 521 -35.52 -19.73 19.57
CA GLU A 521 -36.42 -20.50 20.43
C GLU A 521 -35.74 -21.76 20.99
N PHE A 522 -34.71 -22.27 20.32
CA PHE A 522 -34.00 -23.51 20.67
C PHE A 522 -32.53 -23.29 21.04
N CYS A 523 -31.94 -22.14 20.72
CA CYS A 523 -30.54 -21.89 21.04
C CYS A 523 -30.34 -21.61 22.53
N LYS A 524 -29.70 -22.53 23.26
CA LYS A 524 -29.40 -22.34 24.70
C LYS A 524 -28.21 -21.42 25.01
N GLY A 525 -27.59 -20.80 24.00
CA GLY A 525 -26.47 -19.87 24.21
C GLY A 525 -25.13 -20.50 24.62
N CYS A 526 -24.90 -21.78 24.31
CA CYS A 526 -23.70 -22.50 24.77
C CYS A 526 -22.36 -22.05 24.16
N GLY A 527 -22.39 -21.33 23.03
CA GLY A 527 -21.19 -20.79 22.37
C GLY A 527 -20.32 -21.76 21.57
N ILE A 528 -20.67 -23.06 21.50
CA ILE A 528 -19.89 -24.06 20.75
C ILE A 528 -19.74 -23.67 19.27
N CYS A 529 -20.81 -23.18 18.63
CA CYS A 529 -20.72 -22.73 17.23
C CYS A 529 -19.70 -21.61 17.03
N ALA A 530 -19.57 -20.68 17.97
CA ALA A 530 -18.58 -19.61 17.94
C ALA A 530 -17.16 -20.15 18.18
N GLN A 531 -16.99 -21.07 19.14
CA GLN A 531 -15.71 -21.73 19.41
C GLN A 531 -15.21 -22.57 18.22
N GLU A 532 -16.11 -23.26 17.52
CA GLU A 532 -15.78 -24.09 16.35
C GLU A 532 -15.75 -23.31 15.03
N CYS A 533 -15.97 -21.99 15.07
CA CYS A 533 -15.84 -21.12 13.91
C CYS A 533 -14.36 -20.88 13.58
N PRO A 534 -13.83 -21.37 12.45
CA PRO A 534 -12.40 -21.23 12.15
C PRO A 534 -11.97 -19.78 11.94
N CYS A 535 -12.84 -18.95 11.38
CA CYS A 535 -12.54 -17.58 10.97
C CYS A 535 -12.98 -16.50 11.95
N GLY A 536 -13.57 -16.85 13.10
CA GLY A 536 -14.01 -15.87 14.09
C GLY A 536 -15.20 -15.00 13.64
N HIS A 537 -16.05 -15.52 12.77
CA HIS A 537 -17.22 -14.83 12.20
C HIS A 537 -18.46 -14.79 13.12
N ILE A 538 -18.46 -15.52 14.24
CA ILE A 538 -19.61 -15.63 15.15
C ILE A 538 -19.25 -14.98 16.49
N ASP A 539 -19.99 -13.95 16.88
CA ASP A 539 -19.89 -13.31 18.19
C ASP A 539 -20.94 -13.87 19.15
N MET A 540 -20.61 -13.99 20.44
CA MET A 540 -21.59 -14.29 21.48
C MET A 540 -22.05 -12.97 22.11
N VAL A 541 -23.32 -12.61 21.89
CA VAL A 541 -23.89 -11.33 22.35
C VAL A 541 -24.86 -11.60 23.50
N PRO A 542 -24.80 -10.86 24.62
CA PRO A 542 -25.75 -11.01 25.73
C PRO A 542 -27.19 -10.83 25.26
N VAL A 543 -28.11 -11.66 25.78
CA VAL A 543 -29.55 -11.46 25.55
C VAL A 543 -29.96 -10.20 26.30
N SER A 544 -30.56 -9.24 25.59
CA SER A 544 -31.09 -8.03 26.22
C SER A 544 -32.32 -8.43 27.05
N LEU A 545 -32.27 -8.22 28.37
CA LEU A 545 -33.37 -8.50 29.30
C LEU A 545 -34.57 -7.58 29.09
#